data_AF-A0A9W8H7S9-F1
#
_entry.id   AF-A0A9W8H7S9-F1
#
_cell.length_a   1.000
_cell.length_b   1.000
_cell.length_c   1.000
_cell.angle_alpha   90.00
_cell.angle_beta   90.00
_cell.angle_gamma   90.00
#
_symmetry.space_group_name_H-M   'P 1'
#
loop_
_entity.id
_entity.type
_entity.pdbx_description
1 polymer ?
#
loop_
_entity_poly.entity_id
_entity_poly.type
_entity_poly.pdbx_seq_one_letter_code
_entity_poly.pdbx_strand_id
1 'polypeptide(L)'
;MAAARFPYRRGQTILLVGEGNFSFARSVAEQLGAAGGVVATAYDARETAGEKYPDLDAHVAAVERLGGTVLFGVDGTQLARHKRLRARRFSRIVFNFPHVGLGIKDQDRNVRANQELLLGFFRSARPLLAAGRPAPPPAQDPPDSSDSDGARPGKRRRRRRHRSHGPTAGVLVFEGVEAQVVYDADSAGSEDDEPQPDEAPGQIHVALKSGPPYDSWAIRRLAAECGLATHATLPFSPAAFPGYEHRRTLGYKEGVSSDANKEISDKRPRGPRLGLDEKRKRMMDIFHEAPEPYLLKELERIGPKQKGIVAQSVKDVVQSLVDDGMCHCEKIGSSNFFWAFPSEAAVRRRNRRAALEKELAQQQAAREELAASIARAQLGREQTDERAVLAEELAAAEAAWKQQQAELQQFKECDPVVLGRKRDDARHARDAANRWTDNIFIFQSWIREKFNMDLDEFNKHMGIPADLDSV
;
A
#
# COMPACT_ATOMS: atom_id res chain seq x y z
N MET A 1 -45.22 -1.94 9.68
CA MET A 1 -43.81 -1.60 9.97
C MET A 1 -43.06 -2.92 10.01
N ALA A 2 -41.90 -3.05 9.35
CA ALA A 2 -41.11 -4.27 9.50
C ALA A 2 -40.67 -4.38 10.98
N ALA A 3 -40.96 -5.51 11.63
CA ALA A 3 -40.55 -5.75 13.00
C ALA A 3 -39.03 -5.66 13.12
N ALA A 4 -38.53 -5.06 14.20
CA ALA A 4 -37.11 -5.00 14.48
C ALA A 4 -36.60 -6.44 14.72
N ARG A 5 -35.78 -6.96 13.81
CA ARG A 5 -35.32 -8.36 13.83
C ARG A 5 -34.04 -8.47 14.67
N PHE A 6 -34.06 -9.28 15.71
CA PHE A 6 -32.88 -9.64 16.49
C PHE A 6 -31.91 -10.47 15.62
N PRO A 7 -30.64 -10.06 15.46
CA PRO A 7 -29.73 -10.64 14.46
C PRO A 7 -28.94 -11.85 14.96
N TYR A 8 -29.05 -12.24 16.23
CA TYR A 8 -28.24 -13.30 16.84
C TYR A 8 -29.07 -14.56 17.13
N ARG A 9 -28.42 -15.72 17.14
CA ARG A 9 -29.04 -17.03 17.38
C ARG A 9 -28.38 -17.73 18.56
N ARG A 10 -29.12 -18.63 19.20
CA ARG A 10 -28.58 -19.53 20.24
C ARG A 10 -27.45 -20.39 19.67
N GLY A 11 -26.43 -20.67 20.49
CA GLY A 11 -25.25 -21.43 20.09
C GLY A 11 -24.12 -20.61 19.45
N GLN A 12 -24.36 -19.35 19.07
CA GLN A 12 -23.32 -18.48 18.53
C GLN A 12 -22.31 -18.07 19.60
N THR A 13 -21.03 -18.09 19.23
CA THR A 13 -19.96 -17.44 20.00
C THR A 13 -19.88 -15.97 19.57
N ILE A 14 -20.14 -15.06 20.51
CA ILE A 14 -20.28 -13.61 20.25
C ILE A 14 -19.28 -12.83 21.10
N LEU A 15 -18.47 -11.99 20.46
CA LEU A 15 -17.60 -11.02 21.13
C LEU A 15 -18.18 -9.62 20.97
N LEU A 16 -18.52 -8.96 22.06
CA LEU A 16 -18.97 -7.56 22.10
C LEU A 16 -17.80 -6.69 22.54
N VAL A 17 -17.38 -5.76 21.68
CA VAL A 17 -16.17 -4.95 21.87
C VAL A 17 -16.55 -3.51 22.19
N GLY A 18 -15.94 -2.97 23.25
CA GLY A 18 -16.08 -1.56 23.61
C GLY A 18 -17.44 -1.21 24.21
N GLU A 19 -18.02 -2.13 24.99
CA GLU A 19 -19.24 -1.86 25.76
C GLU A 19 -19.01 -0.72 26.76
N GLY A 20 -20.03 0.12 26.93
CA GLY A 20 -20.06 1.17 27.96
C GLY A 20 -20.58 0.62 29.29
N ASN A 21 -21.88 0.77 29.53
CA ASN A 21 -22.55 0.24 30.73
C ASN A 21 -23.01 -1.22 30.62
N PHE A 22 -22.61 -1.96 29.57
CA PHE A 22 -23.03 -3.36 29.31
C PHE A 22 -24.53 -3.59 29.09
N SER A 23 -25.33 -2.53 28.87
CA SER A 23 -26.77 -2.66 28.62
C SER A 23 -27.08 -3.42 27.31
N PHE A 24 -26.23 -3.31 26.29
CA PHE A 24 -26.34 -4.08 25.05
C PHE A 24 -26.03 -5.56 25.30
N ALA A 25 -24.93 -5.84 25.99
CA ALA A 25 -24.56 -7.19 26.38
C ALA A 25 -25.65 -7.89 27.20
N ARG A 26 -26.27 -7.19 28.17
CA ARG A 26 -27.42 -7.71 28.94
C ARG A 26 -28.57 -8.07 28.02
N SER A 27 -28.97 -7.15 27.14
CA SER A 27 -30.10 -7.38 26.23
C SER A 27 -29.87 -8.57 25.28
N VAL A 28 -28.65 -8.72 24.78
CA VAL A 28 -28.25 -9.87 23.95
C VAL A 28 -28.30 -11.17 24.77
N ALA A 29 -27.75 -11.17 26.00
CA ALA A 29 -27.75 -12.33 26.88
C ALA A 29 -29.17 -12.79 27.24
N GLU A 30 -30.05 -11.85 27.62
CA GLU A 30 -31.44 -12.13 27.99
C GLU A 30 -32.25 -12.71 26.82
N GLN A 31 -32.09 -12.14 25.62
CA GLN A 31 -32.78 -12.63 24.43
C GLN A 31 -32.29 -14.01 23.96
N LEU A 32 -30.99 -14.30 24.13
CA LEU A 32 -30.45 -15.63 23.89
C LEU A 32 -30.90 -16.64 24.95
N GLY A 33 -31.22 -16.20 26.17
CA GLY A 33 -31.62 -17.04 27.30
C GLY A 33 -30.50 -17.88 27.92
N ALA A 34 -29.37 -18.04 27.22
CA ALA A 34 -28.13 -18.60 27.72
C ALA A 34 -26.96 -17.91 27.01
N ALA A 35 -26.01 -17.38 27.78
CA ALA A 35 -24.97 -16.49 27.30
C ALA A 35 -23.55 -17.09 27.41
N GLY A 36 -23.41 -18.41 27.56
CA GLY A 36 -22.10 -19.09 27.65
C GLY A 36 -21.14 -18.79 26.49
N GLY A 37 -21.68 -18.50 25.30
CA GLY A 37 -20.92 -18.09 24.13
C GLY A 37 -20.61 -16.59 24.04
N VAL A 38 -21.16 -15.76 24.92
CA VAL A 38 -21.07 -14.29 24.86
C VAL A 38 -19.91 -13.80 25.73
N VAL A 39 -19.04 -12.99 25.14
CA VAL A 39 -17.98 -12.27 25.83
C VAL A 39 -18.17 -10.79 25.58
N ALA A 40 -18.38 -10.01 26.64
CA ALA A 40 -18.51 -8.56 26.57
C ALA A 40 -17.26 -7.90 27.12
N THR A 41 -16.71 -6.92 26.39
CA THR A 41 -15.47 -6.24 26.76
C THR A 41 -15.66 -4.73 26.85
N ALA A 42 -15.03 -4.11 27.85
CA ALA A 42 -14.91 -2.65 27.98
C ALA A 42 -13.44 -2.22 27.92
N TYR A 43 -13.20 -1.02 27.38
CA TYR A 43 -11.86 -0.42 27.33
C TYR A 43 -11.39 0.09 28.69
N ASP A 44 -12.28 0.72 29.45
CA ASP A 44 -11.98 1.23 30.78
C ASP A 44 -11.71 0.07 31.78
N ALA A 45 -10.91 0.35 32.80
CA ALA A 45 -10.80 -0.52 33.97
C ALA A 45 -12.13 -0.54 34.74
N ARG A 46 -12.39 -1.61 35.51
CA ARG A 46 -13.66 -1.81 36.21
C ARG A 46 -14.05 -0.64 37.12
N GLU A 47 -13.09 -0.13 37.87
CA GLU A 47 -13.28 1.02 38.79
C GLU A 47 -13.71 2.27 38.03
N THR A 48 -12.96 2.66 36.99
CA THR A 48 -13.27 3.81 36.14
C THR A 48 -14.60 3.67 35.42
N ALA A 49 -14.95 2.45 34.98
CA ALA A 49 -16.23 2.20 34.35
C ALA A 49 -17.40 2.34 35.34
N GLY A 50 -17.23 1.87 36.59
CA GLY A 50 -18.24 2.00 37.65
C GLY A 50 -18.51 3.45 38.05
N GLU A 51 -17.47 4.30 38.08
CA GLU A 51 -17.64 5.74 38.31
C GLU A 51 -18.43 6.43 37.18
N LYS A 52 -18.22 5.99 35.93
CA LYS A 52 -18.90 6.56 34.74
C LYS A 52 -20.35 6.10 34.61
N TYR A 53 -20.67 4.91 35.13
CA TYR A 53 -21.94 4.21 34.88
C TYR A 53 -22.48 3.58 36.17
N PRO A 54 -23.37 4.26 36.91
CA PRO A 54 -23.92 3.75 38.17
C PRO A 54 -24.72 2.44 38.04
N ASP A 55 -25.24 2.15 36.83
CA ASP A 55 -26.02 0.96 36.50
C ASP A 55 -25.17 -0.22 36.04
N LEU A 56 -23.85 -0.07 35.94
CA LEU A 56 -22.93 -1.04 35.37
C LEU A 56 -22.96 -2.39 36.09
N ASP A 57 -22.86 -2.41 37.43
CA ASP A 57 -22.79 -3.66 38.17
C ASP A 57 -24.06 -4.51 38.04
N ALA A 58 -25.22 -3.86 37.90
CA ALA A 58 -26.49 -4.55 37.66
C ALA A 58 -26.51 -5.25 36.30
N HIS A 59 -25.99 -4.61 35.25
CA HIS A 59 -25.91 -5.20 33.91
C HIS A 59 -24.86 -6.31 33.84
N VAL A 60 -23.70 -6.12 34.48
CA VAL A 60 -22.63 -7.14 34.55
C VAL A 60 -23.14 -8.39 35.26
N ALA A 61 -23.77 -8.24 36.43
CA ALA A 61 -24.34 -9.36 37.17
C ALA A 61 -25.41 -10.11 36.36
N ALA A 62 -26.23 -9.39 35.58
CA ALA A 62 -27.23 -10.01 34.72
C ALA A 62 -26.62 -10.85 33.59
N VAL A 63 -25.54 -10.37 32.96
CA VAL A 63 -24.80 -11.11 31.92
C VAL A 63 -24.12 -12.35 32.51
N GLU A 64 -23.43 -12.21 33.64
CA GLU A 64 -22.72 -13.30 34.31
C GLU A 64 -23.68 -14.38 34.83
N ARG A 65 -24.84 -13.98 35.37
CA ARG A 65 -25.90 -14.92 35.80
C ARG A 65 -26.40 -15.81 34.66
N LEU A 66 -26.38 -15.31 33.43
CA LEU A 66 -26.76 -16.08 32.23
C LEU A 66 -25.58 -16.86 31.62
N GLY A 67 -24.42 -16.86 32.28
CA GLY A 67 -23.20 -17.56 31.86
C GLY A 67 -22.28 -16.77 30.93
N GLY A 68 -22.57 -15.49 30.67
CA GLY A 68 -21.73 -14.62 29.87
C GLY A 68 -20.44 -14.23 30.58
N THR A 69 -19.39 -13.94 29.82
CA THR A 69 -18.10 -13.47 30.37
C THR A 69 -17.97 -11.96 30.17
N VAL A 70 -17.67 -11.21 31.24
CA VAL A 70 -17.36 -9.78 31.16
C VAL A 70 -15.88 -9.53 31.42
N LEU A 71 -15.24 -8.70 30.58
CA LEU A 71 -13.82 -8.34 30.69
C LEU A 71 -13.64 -6.82 30.63
N PHE A 72 -12.77 -6.29 31.48
CA PHE A 72 -12.42 -4.86 31.53
C PHE A 72 -10.97 -4.65 31.07
N GLY A 73 -10.62 -3.40 30.70
CA GLY A 73 -9.25 -3.07 30.26
C GLY A 73 -8.86 -3.70 28.92
N VAL A 74 -9.83 -3.98 28.04
CA VAL A 74 -9.59 -4.65 26.77
C VAL A 74 -9.51 -3.62 25.64
N ASP A 75 -8.34 -3.50 25.04
CA ASP A 75 -8.12 -2.69 23.84
C ASP A 75 -8.60 -3.43 22.59
N GLY A 76 -9.61 -2.87 21.92
CA GLY A 76 -10.18 -3.39 20.67
C GLY A 76 -9.19 -3.47 19.50
N THR A 77 -8.09 -2.73 19.54
CA THR A 77 -7.01 -2.83 18.54
C THR A 77 -6.00 -3.95 18.86
N GLN A 78 -6.10 -4.56 20.04
CA GLN A 78 -5.16 -5.59 20.52
C GLN A 78 -5.85 -6.89 20.97
N LEU A 79 -7.07 -7.16 20.48
CA LEU A 79 -7.86 -8.37 20.74
C LEU A 79 -7.06 -9.67 20.52
N ALA A 80 -6.32 -9.79 19.42
CA ALA A 80 -5.52 -10.98 19.11
C ALA A 80 -4.35 -11.22 20.09
N ARG A 81 -3.93 -10.19 20.84
CA ARG A 81 -2.87 -10.27 21.85
C ARG A 81 -3.43 -10.57 23.25
N HIS A 82 -4.72 -10.34 23.47
CA HIS A 82 -5.34 -10.47 24.78
C HIS A 82 -5.41 -11.95 25.22
N LYS A 83 -4.86 -12.25 26.41
CA LYS A 83 -4.63 -13.62 26.91
C LYS A 83 -5.90 -14.49 26.90
N ARG A 84 -7.06 -13.92 27.27
CA ARG A 84 -8.35 -14.63 27.32
C ARG A 84 -9.10 -14.72 25.99
N LEU A 85 -8.67 -13.96 24.97
CA LEU A 85 -9.38 -13.88 23.68
C LEU A 85 -8.62 -14.57 22.55
N ARG A 86 -7.28 -14.53 22.54
CA ARG A 86 -6.44 -15.03 21.44
C ARG A 86 -6.67 -16.49 21.04
N ALA A 87 -7.05 -17.32 22.01
CA ALA A 87 -7.29 -18.75 21.80
C ALA A 87 -8.73 -19.08 21.39
N ARG A 88 -9.64 -18.10 21.43
CA ARG A 88 -11.06 -18.28 21.09
C ARG A 88 -11.30 -17.95 19.63
N ARG A 89 -12.40 -18.49 19.09
CA ARG A 89 -12.95 -18.12 17.79
C ARG A 89 -14.42 -17.72 17.96
N PHE A 90 -14.81 -16.69 17.23
CA PHE A 90 -16.12 -16.07 17.35
C PHE A 90 -16.85 -16.14 16.01
N SER A 91 -18.09 -16.62 16.07
CA SER A 91 -19.03 -16.54 14.94
C SER A 91 -19.45 -15.10 14.68
N ARG A 92 -19.53 -14.25 15.72
CA ARG A 92 -19.89 -12.83 15.62
C ARG A 92 -18.94 -11.98 16.46
N ILE A 93 -18.35 -10.94 15.86
CA ILE A 93 -17.61 -9.90 16.58
C ILE A 93 -18.33 -8.58 16.35
N VAL A 94 -18.77 -7.90 17.41
CA VAL A 94 -19.64 -6.73 17.33
C VAL A 94 -18.90 -5.54 17.94
N PHE A 95 -18.80 -4.43 17.19
CA PHE A 95 -18.29 -3.16 17.70
C PHE A 95 -19.30 -2.04 17.40
N ASN A 96 -20.05 -1.64 18.42
CA ASN A 96 -21.11 -0.66 18.26
C ASN A 96 -20.59 0.77 18.46
N PHE A 97 -20.76 1.61 17.44
CA PHE A 97 -20.41 3.03 17.46
C PHE A 97 -18.97 3.33 17.92
N PRO A 98 -17.94 2.70 17.30
CA PRO A 98 -16.55 2.91 17.66
C PRO A 98 -16.14 4.38 17.53
N HIS A 99 -15.43 4.91 18.52
CA HIS A 99 -14.91 6.28 18.51
C HIS A 99 -13.73 6.44 19.46
N VAL A 100 -12.69 7.19 19.08
CA VAL A 100 -11.45 7.33 19.91
C VAL A 100 -11.67 8.17 21.18
N GLY A 101 -12.63 9.09 21.17
CA GLY A 101 -13.04 9.84 22.36
C GLY A 101 -12.09 10.96 22.81
N LEU A 102 -11.05 11.27 22.03
CA LEU A 102 -9.96 12.19 22.39
C LEU A 102 -10.29 13.69 22.34
N GLY A 103 -11.54 14.08 22.08
CA GLY A 103 -11.95 15.49 22.05
C GLY A 103 -11.23 16.36 20.99
N ILE A 104 -10.67 15.74 19.94
CA ILE A 104 -9.94 16.44 18.87
C ILE A 104 -10.90 17.37 18.11
N LYS A 105 -10.63 18.69 18.18
CA LYS A 105 -11.44 19.75 17.54
C LYS A 105 -11.22 19.83 16.03
N ASP A 106 -10.03 19.48 15.56
CA ASP A 106 -9.71 19.44 14.13
C ASP A 106 -10.39 18.22 13.47
N GLN A 107 -11.26 18.49 12.49
CA GLN A 107 -12.11 17.46 11.89
C GLN A 107 -11.28 16.40 11.14
N ASP A 108 -10.22 16.79 10.43
CA ASP A 108 -9.43 15.87 9.62
C ASP A 108 -8.56 14.96 10.49
N ARG A 109 -7.94 15.51 11.54
CA ARG A 109 -7.22 14.72 12.54
C ARG A 109 -8.17 13.78 13.29
N ASN A 110 -9.39 14.23 13.59
CA ASN A 110 -10.41 13.39 14.23
C ASN A 110 -10.83 12.23 13.30
N VAL A 111 -11.02 12.50 12.00
CA VAL A 111 -11.29 11.45 11.00
C VAL A 111 -10.14 10.45 10.95
N ARG A 112 -8.88 10.89 10.83
CA ARG A 112 -7.72 9.98 10.79
C ARG A 112 -7.61 9.12 12.04
N ALA A 113 -7.77 9.69 13.23
CA ALA A 113 -7.71 8.93 14.47
C ALA A 113 -8.78 7.82 14.53
N ASN A 114 -10.01 8.11 14.09
CA ASN A 114 -11.06 7.10 14.02
C ASN A 114 -10.82 6.04 12.92
N GLN A 115 -10.18 6.42 11.81
CA GLN A 115 -9.75 5.47 10.78
C GLN A 115 -8.68 4.51 11.31
N GLU A 116 -7.68 5.03 12.04
CA GLU A 116 -6.64 4.22 12.69
C GLU A 116 -7.22 3.24 13.71
N LEU A 117 -8.19 3.68 14.52
CA LEU A 117 -8.92 2.81 15.45
C LEU A 117 -9.61 1.65 14.72
N LEU A 118 -10.37 1.95 13.66
CA LEU A 118 -11.09 0.94 12.88
C LEU A 118 -10.13 -0.04 12.19
N LEU A 119 -9.06 0.48 11.60
CA LEU A 119 -8.03 -0.34 10.94
C LEU A 119 -7.33 -1.28 11.94
N GLY A 120 -6.95 -0.75 13.10
CA GLY A 120 -6.37 -1.53 14.20
C GLY A 120 -7.33 -2.61 14.68
N PHE A 121 -8.60 -2.27 14.87
CA PHE A 121 -9.66 -3.21 15.24
C PHE A 121 -9.81 -4.34 14.21
N PHE A 122 -9.95 -4.04 12.92
CA PHE A 122 -10.13 -5.07 11.89
C PHE A 122 -8.94 -6.04 11.82
N ARG A 123 -7.70 -5.52 11.90
CA ARG A 123 -6.49 -6.35 11.96
C ARG A 123 -6.47 -7.28 13.17
N SER A 124 -6.94 -6.79 14.32
CA SER A 124 -6.98 -7.57 15.56
C SER A 124 -8.14 -8.57 15.63
N ALA A 125 -9.27 -8.24 15.02
CA ALA A 125 -10.49 -9.04 15.05
C ALA A 125 -10.48 -10.17 14.02
N ARG A 126 -9.89 -9.97 12.83
CA ARG A 126 -9.88 -10.97 11.76
C ARG A 126 -9.35 -12.35 12.18
N PRO A 127 -8.22 -12.49 12.90
CA PRO A 127 -7.71 -13.80 13.33
C PRO A 127 -8.62 -14.52 14.34
N LEU A 128 -9.58 -13.82 14.94
CA LEU A 128 -10.52 -14.36 15.92
C LEU A 128 -11.83 -14.83 15.28
N LEU A 129 -12.01 -14.69 13.97
CA LEU A 129 -13.20 -15.18 13.27
C LEU A 129 -13.17 -16.70 13.12
N ALA A 130 -14.31 -17.35 13.34
CA ALA A 130 -14.48 -18.77 13.04
C ALA A 130 -14.42 -19.02 11.52
N ALA A 131 -13.72 -20.06 11.09
CA ALA A 131 -13.74 -20.54 9.70
C ALA A 131 -14.98 -21.42 9.52
N GLY A 132 -15.77 -21.19 8.46
CA GLY A 132 -16.90 -22.07 8.11
C GLY A 132 -16.38 -23.44 7.64
N ARG A 133 -17.19 -24.50 7.80
CA ARG A 133 -16.85 -25.82 7.24
C ARG A 133 -17.12 -25.81 5.72
N PRO A 134 -16.22 -26.33 4.86
CA PRO A 134 -16.50 -26.42 3.42
C PRO A 134 -17.66 -27.40 3.17
N ALA A 135 -18.64 -26.99 2.36
CA ALA A 135 -19.81 -27.79 2.01
C ALA A 135 -19.41 -29.04 1.17
N PRO A 136 -20.07 -30.21 1.37
CA PRO A 136 -19.82 -31.38 0.54
C PRO A 136 -20.41 -31.20 -0.89
N PRO A 137 -19.80 -31.81 -1.93
CA PRO A 137 -20.27 -31.66 -3.31
C PRO A 137 -21.63 -32.35 -3.52
N PRO A 138 -22.56 -31.76 -4.32
CA PRO A 138 -23.84 -32.38 -4.62
C PRO A 138 -23.69 -33.57 -5.59
N ALA A 139 -24.50 -34.61 -5.34
CA ALA A 139 -24.53 -35.85 -6.12
C ALA A 139 -25.12 -35.64 -7.53
N GLN A 140 -24.55 -36.37 -8.50
CA GLN A 140 -24.96 -36.41 -9.90
C GLN A 140 -26.29 -37.13 -10.07
N ASP A 141 -27.11 -36.74 -11.05
CA ASP A 141 -28.10 -37.61 -11.68
C ASP A 141 -28.41 -37.17 -13.14
N PRO A 142 -28.99 -38.05 -13.98
CA PRO A 142 -28.58 -38.31 -15.38
C PRO A 142 -29.29 -37.43 -16.45
N PRO A 143 -28.90 -37.51 -17.74
CA PRO A 143 -29.44 -36.64 -18.78
C PRO A 143 -30.74 -37.19 -19.40
N ASP A 144 -31.70 -36.31 -19.71
CA ASP A 144 -32.04 -35.88 -21.09
C ASP A 144 -33.48 -35.33 -21.23
N SER A 145 -33.65 -34.46 -22.23
CA SER A 145 -34.82 -34.18 -23.07
C SER A 145 -35.68 -32.89 -22.91
N SER A 146 -35.65 -32.14 -24.03
CA SER A 146 -36.75 -31.42 -24.72
C SER A 146 -37.03 -29.92 -24.50
N ASP A 147 -36.78 -29.18 -25.59
CA ASP A 147 -37.41 -27.97 -26.16
C ASP A 147 -38.64 -27.33 -25.47
N SER A 148 -38.61 -25.99 -25.36
CA SER A 148 -39.52 -25.09 -26.12
C SER A 148 -39.49 -23.61 -25.68
N ASP A 149 -39.81 -22.74 -26.65
CA ASP A 149 -39.88 -21.27 -26.66
C ASP A 149 -40.74 -20.58 -25.58
N GLY A 150 -40.45 -19.29 -25.28
CA GLY A 150 -41.51 -18.31 -25.01
C GLY A 150 -41.29 -17.20 -23.96
N ALA A 151 -41.06 -15.97 -24.44
CA ALA A 151 -41.63 -14.67 -24.02
C ALA A 151 -41.63 -14.12 -22.55
N ARG A 152 -41.21 -12.84 -22.44
CA ARG A 152 -41.40 -11.91 -21.29
C ARG A 152 -42.85 -11.39 -21.16
N PRO A 153 -43.30 -10.96 -19.96
CA PRO A 153 -43.48 -9.52 -19.66
C PRO A 153 -43.15 -9.14 -18.18
N GLY A 154 -42.62 -7.96 -17.82
CA GLY A 154 -43.30 -6.66 -17.75
C GLY A 154 -43.58 -6.21 -16.29
N LYS A 155 -42.66 -5.48 -15.63
CA LYS A 155 -42.83 -5.01 -14.22
C LYS A 155 -43.34 -3.56 -14.14
N ARG A 156 -44.53 -3.36 -13.53
CA ARG A 156 -45.18 -2.06 -13.25
C ARG A 156 -44.47 -1.31 -12.10
N ARG A 157 -44.12 -0.03 -12.32
CA ARG A 157 -43.62 0.91 -11.30
C ARG A 157 -44.77 1.48 -10.47
N ARG A 158 -44.69 1.38 -9.14
CA ARG A 158 -45.51 2.18 -8.21
C ARG A 158 -44.71 3.40 -7.74
N ARG A 159 -45.23 4.59 -8.07
CA ARG A 159 -44.80 5.89 -7.54
C ARG A 159 -45.13 6.00 -6.04
N ARG A 160 -44.27 6.63 -5.23
CA ARG A 160 -44.70 7.30 -4.00
C ARG A 160 -43.80 8.48 -3.63
N ARG A 161 -44.46 9.49 -3.07
CA ARG A 161 -44.07 10.91 -2.96
C ARG A 161 -43.12 11.20 -1.79
N HIS A 162 -42.38 12.29 -1.94
CA HIS A 162 -41.47 12.95 -0.99
C HIS A 162 -42.09 13.34 0.35
N ARG A 163 -41.26 13.32 1.42
CA ARG A 163 -41.17 14.35 2.47
C ARG A 163 -39.86 14.19 3.27
N SER A 164 -39.35 15.31 3.79
CA SER A 164 -37.99 15.56 4.34
C SER A 164 -37.70 14.91 5.72
N HIS A 165 -36.43 15.06 6.21
CA HIS A 165 -35.92 15.12 7.61
C HIS A 165 -34.90 14.03 8.11
N GLY A 166 -33.82 14.47 8.80
CA GLY A 166 -33.10 13.81 9.95
C GLY A 166 -32.00 12.73 9.71
N PRO A 167 -31.05 12.46 10.65
CA PRO A 167 -29.96 11.44 10.53
C PRO A 167 -30.20 10.10 11.29
N THR A 168 -29.76 8.95 10.74
CA THR A 168 -30.05 7.56 11.21
C THR A 168 -28.81 6.65 11.33
N ALA A 169 -28.83 5.60 12.18
CA ALA A 169 -27.75 4.60 12.35
C ALA A 169 -27.91 3.29 11.53
N GLY A 170 -26.80 2.63 11.14
CA GLY A 170 -26.77 1.37 10.40
C GLY A 170 -25.61 0.43 10.81
N VAL A 171 -25.77 -0.88 10.59
CA VAL A 171 -24.79 -1.95 10.85
C VAL A 171 -24.17 -2.42 9.55
N LEU A 172 -22.85 -2.43 9.49
CA LEU A 172 -22.06 -3.03 8.41
C LEU A 172 -21.58 -4.41 8.84
N VAL A 173 -21.88 -5.42 8.03
CA VAL A 173 -21.50 -6.81 8.26
C VAL A 173 -20.35 -7.16 7.32
N PHE A 174 -19.24 -7.65 7.88
CA PHE A 174 -18.03 -8.04 7.14
C PHE A 174 -17.69 -9.52 7.36
N GLU A 175 -17.15 -10.17 6.33
CA GLU A 175 -16.72 -11.58 6.35
C GLU A 175 -15.27 -11.71 5.85
N GLY A 176 -14.57 -12.76 6.27
CA GLY A 176 -13.21 -13.05 5.83
C GLY A 176 -13.15 -13.55 4.38
N VAL A 177 -12.18 -13.06 3.60
CA VAL A 177 -11.91 -13.57 2.24
C VAL A 177 -10.84 -14.64 2.33
N GLU A 178 -11.16 -15.90 2.03
CA GLU A 178 -10.15 -16.94 1.79
C GLU A 178 -9.56 -16.77 0.38
N ALA A 179 -8.26 -17.06 0.23
CA ALA A 179 -7.55 -16.94 -1.04
C ALA A 179 -8.14 -17.93 -2.08
N GLN A 180 -8.63 -17.42 -3.20
CA GLN A 180 -9.14 -18.23 -4.30
C GLN A 180 -8.02 -19.06 -4.95
N VAL A 181 -8.16 -20.39 -4.92
CA VAL A 181 -7.62 -21.30 -5.94
C VAL A 181 -8.59 -21.26 -7.12
N VAL A 182 -8.04 -21.10 -8.33
CA VAL A 182 -8.77 -20.97 -9.60
C VAL A 182 -9.48 -22.28 -9.96
N TYR A 183 -10.78 -22.26 -10.23
CA TYR A 183 -11.46 -23.17 -11.17
C TYR A 183 -12.65 -22.49 -11.87
N ASP A 184 -12.87 -22.96 -13.10
CA ASP A 184 -13.67 -22.36 -14.17
C ASP A 184 -15.20 -22.38 -13.99
N ALA A 185 -15.82 -21.55 -14.83
CA ALA A 185 -17.23 -21.19 -14.90
C ALA A 185 -18.18 -22.35 -15.28
N ASP A 186 -19.32 -22.48 -14.61
CA ASP A 186 -20.61 -21.95 -15.10
C ASP A 186 -21.83 -22.45 -14.30
N SER A 187 -22.83 -21.55 -14.21
CA SER A 187 -24.26 -21.77 -13.94
C SER A 187 -24.80 -21.91 -12.51
N ALA A 188 -26.10 -21.60 -12.39
CA ALA A 188 -26.83 -20.99 -11.29
C ALA A 188 -27.88 -21.91 -10.61
N GLY A 189 -28.24 -21.60 -9.35
CA GLY A 189 -29.42 -22.09 -8.62
C GLY A 189 -29.60 -21.29 -7.30
N SER A 190 -30.64 -20.46 -7.18
CA SER A 190 -31.96 -20.64 -6.52
C SER A 190 -32.00 -20.25 -5.03
N GLU A 191 -32.80 -19.21 -4.75
CA GLU A 191 -33.12 -18.65 -3.43
C GLU A 191 -34.01 -19.62 -2.65
N ASP A 192 -33.58 -20.00 -1.44
CA ASP A 192 -34.34 -20.58 -0.32
C ASP A 192 -33.70 -21.87 0.26
N ASP A 193 -32.47 -21.75 0.77
CA ASP A 193 -32.02 -22.57 1.92
C ASP A 193 -30.96 -21.79 2.72
N GLU A 194 -31.26 -21.44 3.97
CA GLU A 194 -30.37 -20.64 4.83
C GLU A 194 -29.52 -21.63 5.67
N PRO A 195 -28.17 -21.67 5.51
CA PRO A 195 -27.34 -22.73 6.09
C PRO A 195 -27.35 -22.72 7.64
N GLN A 196 -27.19 -23.92 8.22
CA GLN A 196 -27.20 -24.14 9.67
C GLN A 196 -26.04 -23.40 10.38
N PRO A 197 -26.17 -23.10 11.69
CA PRO A 197 -25.31 -22.14 12.41
C PRO A 197 -23.81 -22.43 12.45
N ASP A 198 -23.39 -23.67 12.17
CA ASP A 198 -22.00 -24.15 12.24
C ASP A 198 -21.30 -24.19 10.88
N GLU A 199 -21.99 -23.80 9.80
CA GLU A 199 -21.47 -23.84 8.43
C GLU A 199 -21.09 -22.45 7.90
N ALA A 200 -21.73 -21.38 8.41
CA ALA A 200 -21.50 -20.02 7.93
C ALA A 200 -20.19 -19.39 8.48
N PRO A 201 -19.44 -18.64 7.65
CA PRO A 201 -18.21 -17.99 8.08
C PRO A 201 -18.46 -16.96 9.20
N GLY A 202 -17.43 -16.71 10.02
CA GLY A 202 -17.47 -15.70 11.06
C GLY A 202 -17.68 -14.28 10.50
N GLN A 203 -18.49 -13.47 11.20
CA GLN A 203 -18.84 -12.12 10.77
C GLN A 203 -18.40 -11.04 11.78
N ILE A 204 -17.98 -9.88 11.27
CA ILE A 204 -17.75 -8.66 12.05
C ILE A 204 -18.90 -7.68 11.79
N HIS A 205 -19.58 -7.24 12.85
CA HIS A 205 -20.70 -6.31 12.81
C HIS A 205 -20.25 -4.97 13.40
N VAL A 206 -20.24 -3.91 12.60
CA VAL A 206 -19.88 -2.56 13.07
C VAL A 206 -21.07 -1.63 12.90
N ALA A 207 -21.59 -1.07 13.99
CA ALA A 207 -22.65 -0.08 13.94
C ALA A 207 -22.06 1.34 13.84
N LEU A 208 -22.55 2.16 12.91
CA LEU A 208 -22.16 3.55 12.73
C LEU A 208 -23.38 4.45 12.52
N LYS A 209 -23.24 5.72 12.89
CA LYS A 209 -24.20 6.78 12.51
C LYS A 209 -24.00 7.13 11.03
N SER A 210 -25.07 7.49 10.33
CA SER A 210 -24.99 7.94 8.92
C SER A 210 -24.81 9.45 8.84
N GLY A 211 -23.91 9.93 7.98
CA GLY A 211 -23.61 11.35 7.83
C GLY A 211 -22.18 11.70 8.24
N PRO A 212 -21.70 12.93 7.97
CA PRO A 212 -20.39 13.38 8.41
C PRO A 212 -20.37 13.50 9.94
N PRO A 213 -19.22 13.21 10.60
CA PRO A 213 -17.94 12.82 10.01
C PRO A 213 -17.83 11.32 9.67
N TYR A 214 -18.78 10.48 10.09
CA TYR A 214 -18.72 9.02 9.95
C TYR A 214 -18.63 8.54 8.49
N ASP A 215 -19.31 9.23 7.56
CA ASP A 215 -19.21 8.95 6.12
C ASP A 215 -17.75 9.07 5.61
N SER A 216 -16.96 9.99 6.18
CA SER A 216 -15.57 10.23 5.80
C SER A 216 -14.58 9.19 6.34
N TRP A 217 -15.02 8.30 7.23
CA TRP A 217 -14.15 7.26 7.79
C TRP A 217 -13.88 6.13 6.80
N ALA A 218 -14.66 6.02 5.71
CA ALA A 218 -14.44 5.06 4.63
C ALA A 218 -14.29 3.60 5.11
N ILE A 219 -15.05 3.20 6.12
CA ILE A 219 -14.95 1.90 6.80
C ILE A 219 -14.91 0.67 5.87
N ARG A 220 -15.64 0.69 4.75
CA ARG A 220 -15.62 -0.41 3.75
C ARG A 220 -14.23 -0.59 3.12
N ARG A 221 -13.56 0.53 2.81
CA ARG A 221 -12.20 0.54 2.29
C ARG A 221 -11.23 0.01 3.36
N LEU A 222 -11.34 0.48 4.60
CA LEU A 222 -10.48 0.02 5.70
C LEU A 222 -10.62 -1.48 5.97
N ALA A 223 -11.84 -2.01 5.89
CA ALA A 223 -12.09 -3.45 6.03
C ALA A 223 -11.47 -4.24 4.86
N ALA A 224 -11.60 -3.76 3.62
CA ALA A 224 -11.01 -4.37 2.44
C ALA A 224 -9.47 -4.43 2.52
N GLU A 225 -8.82 -3.35 2.99
CA GLU A 225 -7.38 -3.32 3.25
C GLU A 225 -6.92 -4.36 4.29
N CYS A 226 -7.85 -4.87 5.12
CA CYS A 226 -7.58 -5.92 6.10
C CYS A 226 -7.95 -7.34 5.61
N GLY A 227 -8.37 -7.50 4.35
CA GLY A 227 -8.81 -8.78 3.79
C GLY A 227 -10.21 -9.21 4.24
N LEU A 228 -11.11 -8.23 4.48
CA LEU A 228 -12.52 -8.45 4.80
C LEU A 228 -13.40 -7.90 3.67
N ALA A 229 -14.43 -8.65 3.28
CA ALA A 229 -15.43 -8.18 2.32
C ALA A 229 -16.67 -7.67 3.04
N THR A 230 -17.38 -6.69 2.46
CA THR A 230 -18.68 -6.29 3.01
C THR A 230 -19.75 -7.27 2.56
N HIS A 231 -20.35 -7.99 3.49
CA HIS A 231 -21.43 -8.95 3.25
C HIS A 231 -22.79 -8.26 3.17
N ALA A 232 -23.14 -7.41 4.15
CA ALA A 232 -24.46 -6.76 4.21
C ALA A 232 -24.44 -5.39 4.90
N THR A 233 -25.53 -4.64 4.73
CA THR A 233 -25.80 -3.40 5.47
C THR A 233 -27.23 -3.41 5.98
N LEU A 234 -27.38 -3.42 7.30
CA LEU A 234 -28.66 -3.55 7.98
C LEU A 234 -28.97 -2.29 8.80
N PRO A 235 -30.24 -1.91 8.99
CA PRO A 235 -30.58 -0.83 9.89
C PRO A 235 -30.28 -1.24 11.35
N PHE A 236 -29.63 -0.37 12.13
CA PHE A 236 -29.50 -0.60 13.57
C PHE A 236 -30.78 -0.11 14.25
N SER A 237 -31.51 -1.01 14.91
CA SER A 237 -32.73 -0.67 15.64
C SER A 237 -32.53 -0.90 17.14
N PRO A 238 -32.47 0.16 17.97
CA PRO A 238 -32.41 0.00 19.43
C PRO A 238 -33.61 -0.80 19.98
N ALA A 239 -34.76 -0.74 19.31
CA ALA A 239 -35.95 -1.50 19.71
C ALA A 239 -35.79 -3.03 19.58
N ALA A 240 -34.79 -3.52 18.82
CA ALA A 240 -34.44 -4.94 18.80
C ALA A 240 -33.68 -5.38 20.06
N PHE A 241 -33.29 -4.45 20.92
CA PHE A 241 -32.50 -4.70 22.13
C PHE A 241 -33.19 -4.05 23.34
N PRO A 242 -34.17 -4.74 23.97
CA PRO A 242 -34.85 -4.22 25.16
C PRO A 242 -33.86 -3.81 26.25
N GLY A 243 -34.02 -2.59 26.77
CA GLY A 243 -33.17 -2.03 27.82
C GLY A 243 -31.76 -1.63 27.39
N TYR A 244 -31.44 -1.66 26.09
CA TYR A 244 -30.19 -1.09 25.57
C TYR A 244 -30.18 0.43 25.69
N GLU A 245 -29.06 0.99 26.13
CA GLU A 245 -28.84 2.44 26.19
C GLU A 245 -27.51 2.79 25.52
N HIS A 246 -27.55 3.74 24.58
CA HIS A 246 -26.36 4.24 23.93
C HIS A 246 -25.52 5.09 24.90
N ARG A 247 -24.25 4.70 25.11
CA ARG A 247 -23.30 5.43 25.98
C ARG A 247 -22.07 5.88 25.20
N ARG A 248 -21.58 7.09 25.49
CA ARG A 248 -20.38 7.69 24.89
C ARG A 248 -19.15 7.38 25.74
N THR A 249 -17.95 7.39 25.15
CA THR A 249 -16.67 7.15 25.84
C THR A 249 -16.38 8.09 27.02
N LEU A 250 -17.02 9.26 27.06
CA LEU A 250 -16.93 10.25 28.14
C LEU A 250 -17.87 9.98 29.33
N GLY A 251 -18.68 8.90 29.29
CA GLY A 251 -19.70 8.60 30.29
C GLY A 251 -21.01 9.39 30.08
N TYR A 252 -21.92 9.30 31.06
CA TYR A 252 -23.13 10.10 31.10
C TYR A 252 -22.90 11.40 31.90
N LYS A 253 -23.15 12.54 31.27
CA LYS A 253 -23.18 13.85 31.95
C LYS A 253 -24.54 14.49 31.71
N GLU A 254 -25.26 14.74 32.80
CA GLU A 254 -26.55 15.43 32.77
C GLU A 254 -26.39 16.79 32.08
N GLY A 255 -27.23 17.06 31.08
CA GLY A 255 -27.18 18.29 30.27
C GLY A 255 -26.22 18.29 29.06
N VAL A 256 -25.29 17.34 28.95
CA VAL A 256 -24.36 17.21 27.79
C VAL A 256 -24.63 15.93 26.97
N SER A 257 -25.10 14.88 27.61
CA SER A 257 -25.50 13.62 26.97
C SER A 257 -27.02 13.60 26.77
N SER A 258 -27.49 13.12 25.62
CA SER A 258 -28.92 12.92 25.38
C SER A 258 -29.48 11.70 26.12
N ASP A 259 -30.79 11.70 26.41
CA ASP A 259 -31.43 10.59 27.12
C ASP A 259 -31.46 9.30 26.28
N ALA A 260 -31.04 8.21 26.91
CA ALA A 260 -31.13 6.82 26.46
C ALA A 260 -30.65 6.58 25.02
N ASN A 261 -31.57 6.62 24.04
CA ASN A 261 -31.30 6.30 22.64
C ASN A 261 -31.73 7.43 21.67
N LYS A 262 -32.12 8.62 22.16
CA LYS A 262 -32.62 9.72 21.32
C LYS A 262 -31.63 10.07 20.19
N GLU A 263 -30.34 10.08 20.50
CA GLU A 263 -29.25 10.34 19.53
C GLU A 263 -29.11 9.35 18.37
N ILE A 264 -29.68 8.14 18.48
CA ILE A 264 -29.59 7.08 17.46
C ILE A 264 -30.95 6.65 16.91
N SER A 265 -32.05 7.10 17.54
CA SER A 265 -33.43 6.70 17.21
C SER A 265 -34.15 7.68 16.29
N ASP A 266 -33.57 8.86 16.01
CA ASP A 266 -34.21 9.86 15.17
C ASP A 266 -34.17 9.53 13.67
N LYS A 267 -35.22 8.80 13.24
CA LYS A 267 -35.81 8.72 11.88
C LYS A 267 -35.21 7.65 10.95
N ARG A 268 -36.08 7.14 10.06
CA ARG A 268 -35.94 5.98 9.15
C ARG A 268 -34.59 5.88 8.42
N PRO A 269 -34.11 4.65 8.11
CA PRO A 269 -32.85 4.44 7.41
C PRO A 269 -32.78 5.29 6.15
N ARG A 270 -31.77 6.15 6.07
CA ARG A 270 -31.39 6.76 4.80
C ARG A 270 -31.02 5.62 3.86
N GLY A 271 -31.78 5.48 2.77
CA GLY A 271 -31.23 4.82 1.58
C GLY A 271 -29.88 5.47 1.24
N PRO A 272 -28.94 4.71 0.66
CA PRO A 272 -27.57 5.15 0.47
C PRO A 272 -27.53 6.58 -0.09
N ARG A 273 -26.82 7.49 0.61
CA ARG A 273 -26.46 8.77 0.02
C ARG A 273 -25.71 8.44 -1.25
N LEU A 274 -26.09 9.12 -2.33
CA LEU A 274 -25.38 9.03 -3.59
C LEU A 274 -23.93 9.44 -3.34
N GLY A 275 -23.05 8.44 -3.23
CA GLY A 275 -21.62 8.65 -3.18
C GLY A 275 -21.19 9.43 -4.42
N LEU A 276 -20.01 10.04 -4.39
CA LEU A 276 -19.48 10.74 -5.55
C LEU A 276 -19.53 9.83 -6.80
N ASP A 277 -19.12 8.58 -6.65
CA ASP A 277 -19.17 7.58 -7.73
C ASP A 277 -20.60 7.25 -8.20
N GLU A 278 -21.57 7.24 -7.29
CA GLU A 278 -22.96 6.99 -7.65
C GLU A 278 -23.59 8.23 -8.32
N LYS A 279 -23.20 9.45 -7.94
CA LYS A 279 -23.56 10.68 -8.67
C LYS A 279 -22.96 10.69 -10.08
N ARG A 280 -21.69 10.30 -10.20
CA ARG A 280 -20.99 10.17 -11.49
C ARG A 280 -21.65 9.15 -12.38
N LYS A 281 -21.96 7.96 -11.85
CA LYS A 281 -22.69 6.91 -12.56
C LYS A 281 -24.05 7.41 -13.05
N ARG A 282 -24.83 8.05 -12.18
CA ARG A 282 -26.14 8.59 -12.56
C ARG A 282 -26.06 9.74 -13.57
N MET A 283 -24.97 10.52 -13.56
CA MET A 283 -24.72 11.54 -14.58
C MET A 283 -24.35 10.88 -15.92
N MET A 284 -23.52 9.85 -15.92
CA MET A 284 -23.23 9.04 -17.11
C MET A 284 -24.48 8.36 -17.68
N ASP A 285 -25.40 7.90 -16.84
CA ASP A 285 -26.67 7.34 -17.29
C ASP A 285 -27.51 8.38 -18.07
N ILE A 286 -27.42 9.68 -17.75
CA ILE A 286 -28.11 10.74 -18.51
C ILE A 286 -27.52 10.84 -19.92
N PHE A 287 -26.19 10.86 -20.03
CA PHE A 287 -25.51 10.90 -21.33
C PHE A 287 -25.79 9.65 -22.18
N HIS A 288 -25.91 8.48 -21.55
CA HIS A 288 -26.17 7.23 -22.27
C HIS A 288 -27.65 7.00 -22.63
N GLU A 289 -28.60 7.50 -21.84
CA GLU A 289 -30.03 7.39 -22.12
C GLU A 289 -30.46 8.24 -23.32
N ALA A 290 -29.86 9.41 -23.47
CA ALA A 290 -30.05 10.29 -24.62
C ALA A 290 -28.67 10.80 -25.08
N PRO A 291 -28.06 10.16 -26.09
CA PRO A 291 -26.70 10.44 -26.58
C PRO A 291 -26.66 11.70 -27.44
N GLU A 292 -27.06 12.82 -26.85
CA GLU A 292 -27.05 14.16 -27.42
C GLU A 292 -26.10 15.06 -26.62
N PRO A 293 -25.54 16.13 -27.22
CA PRO A 293 -24.74 17.09 -26.49
C PRO A 293 -25.61 17.96 -25.58
N TYR A 294 -25.17 18.17 -24.34
CA TYR A 294 -25.87 18.97 -23.34
C TYR A 294 -25.10 20.24 -22.98
N LEU A 295 -25.83 21.31 -22.69
CA LEU A 295 -25.30 22.49 -22.02
C LEU A 295 -25.25 22.27 -20.50
N LEU A 296 -24.33 22.95 -19.81
CA LEU A 296 -24.25 22.88 -18.34
C LEU A 296 -25.58 23.22 -17.66
N LYS A 297 -26.28 24.27 -18.15
CA LYS A 297 -27.60 24.69 -17.62
C LYS A 297 -28.66 23.60 -17.79
N GLU A 298 -28.56 22.78 -18.83
CA GLU A 298 -29.49 21.67 -19.08
C GLU A 298 -29.22 20.52 -18.13
N LEU A 299 -27.95 20.19 -17.90
CA LEU A 299 -27.53 19.19 -16.92
C LEU A 299 -27.91 19.61 -15.48
N GLU A 300 -27.79 20.89 -15.14
CA GLU A 300 -28.24 21.44 -13.85
C GLU A 300 -29.76 21.32 -13.65
N ARG A 301 -30.54 21.28 -14.73
CA ARG A 301 -32.00 21.07 -14.69
C ARG A 301 -32.35 19.57 -14.70
N ILE A 302 -31.68 18.77 -15.52
CA ILE A 302 -31.98 17.36 -15.76
C ILE A 302 -31.45 16.50 -14.60
N GLY A 303 -30.23 16.73 -14.14
CA GLY A 303 -29.56 15.97 -13.09
C GLY A 303 -30.38 15.86 -11.80
N PRO A 304 -30.84 16.98 -11.20
CA PRO A 304 -31.70 16.95 -10.02
C PRO A 304 -33.09 16.37 -10.30
N LYS A 305 -33.69 16.70 -11.46
CA LYS A 305 -35.07 16.33 -11.79
C LYS A 305 -35.24 14.86 -12.12
N GLN A 306 -34.31 14.27 -12.87
CA GLN A 306 -34.42 12.89 -13.37
C GLN A 306 -33.66 11.88 -12.49
N LYS A 307 -32.48 12.24 -11.99
CA LYS A 307 -31.57 11.31 -11.30
C LYS A 307 -31.32 11.63 -9.83
N GLY A 308 -31.86 12.75 -9.33
CA GLY A 308 -31.76 13.15 -7.92
C GLY A 308 -30.37 13.61 -7.52
N ILE A 309 -29.57 14.10 -8.46
CA ILE A 309 -28.24 14.70 -8.19
C ILE A 309 -28.45 16.07 -7.53
N VAL A 310 -27.67 16.42 -6.51
CA VAL A 310 -27.78 17.72 -5.85
C VAL A 310 -27.36 18.80 -6.84
N ALA A 311 -28.21 19.80 -7.09
CA ALA A 311 -28.01 20.84 -8.11
C ALA A 311 -26.64 21.54 -7.99
N GLN A 312 -26.25 21.90 -6.77
CA GLN A 312 -24.95 22.53 -6.49
C GLN A 312 -23.75 21.65 -6.84
N SER A 313 -23.92 20.32 -6.87
CA SER A 313 -22.84 19.37 -7.19
C SER A 313 -22.80 18.94 -8.65
N VAL A 314 -23.77 19.36 -9.48
CA VAL A 314 -23.81 18.93 -10.90
C VAL A 314 -22.55 19.39 -11.63
N LYS A 315 -22.16 20.65 -11.45
CA LYS A 315 -20.95 21.21 -12.06
C LYS A 315 -19.69 20.42 -11.68
N ASP A 316 -19.49 20.16 -10.40
CA ASP A 316 -18.31 19.44 -9.91
C ASP A 316 -18.30 17.97 -10.37
N VAL A 317 -19.47 17.33 -10.44
CA VAL A 317 -19.60 15.94 -10.94
C VAL A 317 -19.30 15.87 -12.44
N VAL A 318 -19.81 16.81 -13.24
CA VAL A 318 -19.52 16.88 -14.68
C VAL A 318 -18.04 17.18 -14.89
N GLN A 319 -17.47 18.14 -14.16
CA GLN A 319 -16.04 18.45 -14.25
C GLN A 319 -15.18 17.22 -13.90
N SER A 320 -15.50 16.52 -12.81
CA SER A 320 -14.80 15.28 -12.44
C SER A 320 -14.94 14.17 -13.50
N LEU A 321 -16.06 14.11 -14.24
CA LEU A 321 -16.20 13.16 -15.36
C LEU A 321 -15.34 13.57 -16.57
N VAL A 322 -15.18 14.87 -16.80
CA VAL A 322 -14.30 15.40 -17.86
C VAL A 322 -12.84 15.17 -17.50
N ASP A 323 -12.44 15.46 -16.27
CA ASP A 323 -11.06 15.30 -15.79
C ASP A 323 -10.59 13.83 -15.88
N ASP A 324 -11.49 12.87 -15.62
CA ASP A 324 -11.20 11.43 -15.76
C ASP A 324 -11.41 10.90 -17.19
N GLY A 325 -11.69 11.78 -18.16
CA GLY A 325 -11.88 11.44 -19.56
C GLY A 325 -13.05 10.48 -19.81
N MET A 326 -14.12 10.58 -19.00
CA MET A 326 -15.38 9.85 -19.20
C MET A 326 -16.45 10.68 -19.91
N CYS A 327 -16.35 12.01 -19.86
CA CYS A 327 -17.21 12.95 -20.56
C CYS A 327 -16.33 13.90 -21.39
N HIS A 328 -16.75 14.23 -22.61
CA HIS A 328 -16.12 15.28 -23.38
C HIS A 328 -16.66 16.64 -23.01
N CYS A 329 -15.82 17.65 -23.16
CA CYS A 329 -16.20 19.05 -23.06
C CYS A 329 -15.55 19.79 -24.22
N GLU A 330 -16.36 20.41 -25.07
CA GLU A 330 -15.86 21.29 -26.13
C GLU A 330 -16.55 22.64 -26.05
N LYS A 331 -15.76 23.69 -26.25
CA LYS A 331 -16.25 25.06 -26.25
C LYS A 331 -16.55 25.47 -27.68
N ILE A 332 -17.84 25.67 -27.98
CA ILE A 332 -18.31 26.16 -29.28
C ILE A 332 -18.89 27.55 -29.06
N GLY A 333 -18.20 28.58 -29.56
CA GLY A 333 -18.54 29.98 -29.34
C GLY A 333 -18.41 30.39 -27.86
N SER A 334 -19.51 30.86 -27.28
CA SER A 334 -19.59 31.26 -25.87
C SER A 334 -20.04 30.14 -24.92
N SER A 335 -20.36 28.95 -25.43
CA SER A 335 -20.97 27.86 -24.66
C SER A 335 -20.11 26.60 -24.65
N ASN A 336 -20.13 25.89 -23.52
CA ASN A 336 -19.47 24.58 -23.38
C ASN A 336 -20.52 23.47 -23.55
N PHE A 337 -20.23 22.54 -24.44
CA PHE A 337 -21.05 21.36 -24.73
C PHE A 337 -20.41 20.12 -24.11
N PHE A 338 -21.25 19.29 -23.50
CA PHE A 338 -20.84 18.06 -22.81
C PHE A 338 -21.56 16.86 -23.42
N TRP A 339 -20.83 15.79 -23.75
CA TRP A 339 -21.40 14.55 -24.26
C TRP A 339 -20.54 13.34 -23.89
N ALA A 340 -21.16 12.16 -23.91
CA ALA A 340 -20.47 10.88 -23.75
C ALA A 340 -21.25 9.77 -24.49
N PHE A 341 -20.54 8.87 -25.16
CA PHE A 341 -21.16 7.76 -25.90
C PHE A 341 -20.86 6.40 -25.26
N PRO A 342 -21.85 5.47 -25.17
CA PRO A 342 -21.65 4.16 -24.57
C PRO A 342 -20.54 3.31 -25.23
N SER A 343 -20.36 3.47 -26.55
CA SER A 343 -19.37 2.71 -27.33
C SER A 343 -17.94 3.20 -27.15
N GLU A 344 -17.75 4.42 -26.63
CA GLU A 344 -16.43 5.05 -26.58
C GLU A 344 -15.48 4.36 -25.60
N ALA A 345 -15.96 3.98 -24.42
CA ALA A 345 -15.16 3.24 -23.45
C ALA A 345 -14.69 1.88 -24.02
N ALA A 346 -15.54 1.21 -24.81
CA ALA A 346 -15.21 -0.04 -25.47
C ALA A 346 -14.19 0.15 -26.60
N VAL A 347 -14.38 1.18 -27.44
CA VAL A 347 -13.43 1.53 -28.51
C VAL A 347 -12.07 1.93 -27.93
N ARG A 348 -12.04 2.74 -26.87
CA ARG A 348 -10.81 3.12 -26.17
C ARG A 348 -10.05 1.91 -25.64
N ARG A 349 -10.77 0.98 -24.98
CA ARG A 349 -10.18 -0.28 -24.50
C ARG A 349 -9.67 -1.14 -25.64
N ARG A 350 -10.42 -1.25 -26.74
CA ARG A 350 -10.01 -2.01 -27.94
C ARG A 350 -8.76 -1.41 -28.60
N ASN A 351 -8.72 -0.10 -28.78
CA ASN A 351 -7.56 0.59 -29.36
C ASN A 351 -6.34 0.49 -28.46
N ARG A 352 -6.53 0.63 -27.13
CA ARG A 352 -5.43 0.45 -26.17
C ARG A 352 -4.91 -0.99 -26.18
N ARG A 353 -5.81 -1.98 -26.26
CA ARG A 353 -5.43 -3.38 -26.39
C ARG A 353 -4.64 -3.63 -27.68
N ALA A 354 -5.13 -3.16 -28.82
CA ALA A 354 -4.45 -3.31 -30.11
C ALA A 354 -3.06 -2.63 -30.11
N ALA A 355 -2.93 -1.46 -29.47
CA ALA A 355 -1.65 -0.78 -29.32
C ALA A 355 -0.67 -1.59 -28.44
N LEU A 356 -1.14 -2.12 -27.30
CA LEU A 356 -0.35 -2.96 -26.41
C LEU A 356 0.03 -4.30 -27.06
N GLU A 357 -0.86 -4.91 -27.84
CA GLU A 357 -0.58 -6.13 -28.61
C GLU A 357 0.51 -5.87 -29.66
N LYS A 358 0.46 -4.73 -30.36
CA LYS A 358 1.51 -4.33 -31.30
C LYS A 358 2.85 -4.08 -30.59
N GLU A 359 2.84 -3.40 -29.46
CA GLU A 359 4.05 -3.13 -28.66
C GLU A 359 4.65 -4.44 -28.12
N LEU A 360 3.81 -5.37 -27.63
CA LEU A 360 4.24 -6.69 -27.18
C LEU A 360 4.91 -7.47 -28.32
N ALA A 361 4.29 -7.48 -29.51
CA ALA A 361 4.86 -8.15 -30.67
C ALA A 361 6.22 -7.55 -31.08
N GLN A 362 6.35 -6.21 -31.06
CA GLN A 362 7.63 -5.53 -31.33
C GLN A 362 8.71 -5.90 -30.31
N GLN A 363 8.37 -5.90 -29.01
CA GLN A 363 9.30 -6.25 -27.94
C GLN A 363 9.70 -7.73 -27.99
N GLN A 364 8.77 -8.62 -28.34
CA GLN A 364 9.05 -10.05 -28.53
C GLN A 364 10.02 -10.27 -29.69
N ALA A 365 9.78 -9.63 -30.84
CA ALA A 365 10.68 -9.72 -31.99
C ALA A 365 12.08 -9.18 -31.66
N ALA A 366 12.17 -8.04 -30.98
CA ALA A 366 13.45 -7.48 -30.53
C ALA A 366 14.18 -8.41 -29.54
N ARG A 367 13.44 -9.07 -28.64
CA ARG A 367 14.01 -10.04 -27.70
C ARG A 367 14.56 -11.27 -28.42
N GLU A 368 13.84 -11.77 -29.43
CA GLU A 368 14.29 -12.91 -30.24
C GLU A 368 15.54 -12.58 -31.06
N GLU A 369 15.57 -11.39 -31.66
CA GLU A 369 16.75 -10.89 -32.38
C GLU A 369 17.96 -10.76 -31.45
N LEU A 370 17.76 -10.17 -30.27
CA LEU A 370 18.82 -10.02 -29.28
C LEU A 370 19.30 -11.38 -28.75
N ALA A 371 18.38 -12.31 -28.48
CA ALA A 371 18.73 -13.66 -28.06
C ALA A 371 19.54 -14.40 -29.14
N ALA A 372 19.15 -14.28 -30.41
CA ALA A 372 19.92 -14.84 -31.53
C ALA A 372 21.31 -14.18 -31.65
N SER A 373 21.42 -12.87 -31.45
CA SER A 373 22.70 -12.17 -31.42
C SER A 373 23.59 -12.64 -30.27
N ILE A 374 23.04 -12.83 -29.08
CA ILE A 374 23.77 -13.37 -27.92
C ILE A 374 24.26 -14.78 -28.21
N ALA A 375 23.40 -15.67 -28.73
CA ALA A 375 23.77 -17.03 -29.08
C ALA A 375 24.92 -17.08 -30.10
N ARG A 376 24.87 -16.22 -31.15
CA ARG A 376 25.97 -16.08 -32.11
C ARG A 376 27.28 -15.59 -31.46
N ALA A 377 27.19 -14.64 -30.52
CA ALA A 377 28.35 -14.08 -29.84
C ALA A 377 28.95 -15.01 -28.79
N GLN A 378 28.14 -15.90 -28.22
CA GLN A 378 28.54 -16.95 -27.28
C GLN A 378 29.28 -18.10 -27.97
N LEU A 379 29.01 -18.36 -29.26
CA LEU A 379 29.74 -19.36 -30.03
C LEU A 379 31.26 -19.05 -30.00
N GLY A 380 32.07 -19.97 -29.47
CA GLY A 380 33.52 -19.77 -29.29
C GLY A 380 33.91 -18.87 -28.12
N ARG A 381 32.94 -18.32 -27.38
CA ARG A 381 33.12 -17.62 -26.10
C ARG A 381 32.29 -18.28 -25.01
N GLU A 382 32.33 -19.60 -24.98
CA GLU A 382 31.69 -20.37 -23.93
C GLU A 382 32.43 -20.13 -22.60
N GLN A 383 31.68 -20.11 -21.50
CA GLN A 383 32.24 -19.96 -20.15
C GLN A 383 32.65 -21.36 -19.69
N THR A 384 33.89 -21.74 -19.96
CA THR A 384 34.51 -22.99 -19.51
C THR A 384 35.56 -22.70 -18.44
N ASP A 385 35.84 -23.69 -17.58
CA ASP A 385 36.90 -23.56 -16.56
C ASP A 385 38.27 -23.31 -17.22
N GLU A 386 38.53 -23.92 -18.38
CA GLU A 386 39.73 -23.69 -19.19
C GLU A 386 39.87 -22.22 -19.60
N ARG A 387 38.78 -21.56 -20.01
CA ARG A 387 38.80 -20.15 -20.38
C ARG A 387 39.05 -19.25 -19.18
N ALA A 388 38.52 -19.61 -18.01
CA ALA A 388 38.77 -18.85 -16.78
C ALA A 388 40.25 -18.89 -16.42
N VAL A 389 40.87 -20.08 -16.47
CA VAL A 389 42.31 -20.25 -16.24
C VAL A 389 43.14 -19.48 -17.27
N LEU A 390 42.83 -19.59 -18.57
CA LEU A 390 43.54 -18.85 -19.62
C LEU A 390 43.40 -17.32 -19.48
N ALA A 391 42.28 -16.82 -18.98
CA ALA A 391 42.09 -15.39 -18.72
C ALA A 391 42.95 -14.91 -17.55
N GLU A 392 43.10 -15.71 -16.49
CA GLU A 392 44.01 -15.43 -15.38
C GLU A 392 45.48 -15.47 -15.82
N GLU A 393 45.87 -16.47 -16.63
CA GLU A 393 47.21 -16.57 -17.21
C GLU A 393 47.54 -15.37 -18.10
N LEU A 394 46.61 -14.95 -18.96
CA LEU A 394 46.77 -13.77 -19.80
C LEU A 394 46.96 -12.51 -18.95
N ALA A 395 46.13 -12.32 -17.91
CA ALA A 395 46.25 -11.17 -17.02
C ALA A 395 47.61 -11.15 -16.29
N ALA A 396 48.10 -12.32 -15.84
CA ALA A 396 49.41 -12.44 -15.23
C ALA A 396 50.55 -12.12 -16.23
N ALA A 397 50.45 -12.63 -17.47
CA ALA A 397 51.42 -12.37 -18.52
C ALA A 397 51.45 -10.88 -18.94
N GLU A 398 50.29 -10.23 -19.06
CA GLU A 398 50.20 -8.80 -19.34
C GLU A 398 50.79 -7.95 -18.20
N ALA A 399 50.56 -8.34 -16.95
CA ALA A 399 51.17 -7.68 -15.80
C ALA A 399 52.70 -7.83 -15.79
N ALA A 400 53.20 -9.05 -16.03
CA ALA A 400 54.63 -9.32 -16.14
C ALA A 400 55.28 -8.55 -17.31
N TRP A 401 54.63 -8.53 -18.47
CA TRP A 401 55.10 -7.76 -19.63
C TRP A 401 55.16 -6.25 -19.33
N LYS A 402 54.14 -5.68 -18.68
CA LYS A 402 54.16 -4.27 -18.26
C LYS A 402 55.30 -3.99 -17.28
N GLN A 403 55.53 -4.89 -16.32
CA GLN A 403 56.63 -4.76 -15.37
C GLN A 403 57.99 -4.79 -16.08
N GLN A 404 58.21 -5.76 -16.97
CA GLN A 404 59.44 -5.88 -17.75
C GLN A 404 59.64 -4.67 -18.67
N GLN A 405 58.57 -4.15 -19.28
CA GLN A 405 58.65 -2.94 -20.10
C GLN A 405 59.05 -1.72 -19.26
N ALA A 406 58.50 -1.57 -18.05
CA ALA A 406 58.88 -0.51 -17.13
C ALA A 406 60.34 -0.63 -16.67
N GLU A 407 60.79 -1.86 -16.39
CA GLU A 407 62.17 -2.16 -16.03
C GLU A 407 63.14 -1.86 -17.19
N LEU A 408 62.82 -2.27 -18.41
CA LEU A 408 63.61 -1.94 -19.61
C LEU A 408 63.72 -0.43 -19.85
N GLN A 409 62.68 0.35 -19.53
CA GLN A 409 62.76 1.82 -19.63
C GLN A 409 63.76 2.40 -18.63
N GLN A 410 63.91 1.82 -17.44
CA GLN A 410 64.91 2.27 -16.46
C GLN A 410 66.34 2.03 -16.97
N PHE A 411 66.56 0.95 -17.72
CA PHE A 411 67.86 0.60 -18.28
C PHE A 411 68.14 1.23 -19.65
N LYS A 412 67.25 2.08 -20.17
CA LYS A 412 67.39 2.71 -21.49
C LYS A 412 68.67 3.54 -21.63
N GLU A 413 69.15 4.15 -20.54
CA GLU A 413 70.38 4.94 -20.52
C GLU A 413 71.65 4.10 -20.27
N CYS A 414 71.49 2.83 -19.88
CA CYS A 414 72.57 1.92 -19.53
C CYS A 414 72.99 1.03 -20.71
N ASP A 415 73.23 1.62 -21.89
CA ASP A 415 73.78 0.89 -23.03
C ASP A 415 75.25 0.49 -22.73
N PRO A 416 75.57 -0.83 -22.69
CA PRO A 416 76.92 -1.30 -22.38
C PRO A 416 78.00 -0.76 -23.32
N VAL A 417 77.67 -0.52 -24.59
CA VAL A 417 78.62 0.01 -25.58
C VAL A 417 78.89 1.50 -25.32
N VAL A 418 77.86 2.27 -24.98
CA VAL A 418 77.99 3.69 -24.62
C VAL A 418 78.73 3.85 -23.30
N LEU A 419 78.43 3.02 -22.30
CA LEU A 419 79.14 3.00 -21.02
C LEU A 419 80.61 2.59 -21.20
N GLY A 420 80.88 1.61 -22.07
CA GLY A 420 82.25 1.22 -22.44
C GLY A 420 83.03 2.40 -23.04
N ARG A 421 82.47 3.07 -24.06
CA ARG A 421 83.08 4.24 -24.68
C ARG A 421 83.34 5.37 -23.67
N LYS A 422 82.35 5.71 -22.84
CA LYS A 422 82.53 6.73 -21.78
C LYS A 422 83.65 6.37 -20.81
N ARG A 423 83.81 5.09 -20.48
CA ARG A 423 84.88 4.61 -19.60
C ARG A 423 86.26 4.76 -20.27
N ASP A 424 86.36 4.46 -21.55
CA ASP A 424 87.61 4.59 -22.30
C ASP A 424 87.97 6.06 -22.54
N ASP A 425 86.99 6.91 -22.87
CA ASP A 425 87.17 8.35 -23.00
C ASP A 425 87.60 8.98 -21.67
N ALA A 426 87.00 8.56 -20.55
CA ALA A 426 87.40 9.01 -19.22
C ALA A 426 88.84 8.58 -18.87
N ARG A 427 89.26 7.36 -19.27
CA ARG A 427 90.66 6.92 -19.11
C ARG A 427 91.60 7.80 -19.93
N HIS A 428 91.31 8.02 -21.21
CA HIS A 428 92.13 8.87 -22.07
C HIS A 428 92.20 10.32 -21.57
N ALA A 429 91.07 10.89 -21.13
CA ALA A 429 91.02 12.24 -20.60
C ALA A 429 91.83 12.37 -19.30
N ARG A 430 91.74 11.38 -18.39
CA ARG A 430 92.53 11.33 -17.16
C ARG A 430 94.02 11.23 -17.47
N ASP A 431 94.42 10.30 -18.33
CA ASP A 431 95.82 10.09 -18.68
C ASP A 431 96.40 11.34 -19.40
N ALA A 432 95.60 12.03 -20.21
CA ALA A 432 95.97 13.30 -20.83
C ALA A 432 96.08 14.44 -19.80
N ALA A 433 95.14 14.54 -18.85
CA ALA A 433 95.19 15.53 -17.77
C ALA A 433 96.46 15.33 -16.94
N ASN A 434 96.77 14.10 -16.54
CA ASN A 434 97.98 13.78 -15.78
C ASN A 434 99.24 14.14 -16.56
N ARG A 435 99.28 13.87 -17.87
CA ARG A 435 100.39 14.28 -18.73
C ARG A 435 100.59 15.80 -18.77
N TRP A 436 99.51 16.57 -18.80
CA TRP A 436 99.61 18.04 -18.76
C TRP A 436 100.00 18.54 -17.37
N THR A 437 99.51 17.91 -16.30
CA THR A 437 99.96 18.17 -14.93
C THR A 437 101.46 17.93 -14.79
N ASP A 438 101.97 16.80 -15.29
CA ASP A 438 103.41 16.50 -15.33
C ASP A 438 104.19 17.57 -16.09
N ASN A 439 103.70 17.99 -17.26
CA ASN A 439 104.33 19.05 -18.05
C ASN A 439 104.38 20.38 -17.27
N ILE A 440 103.30 20.74 -16.57
CA ILE A 440 103.24 21.95 -15.74
C ILE A 440 104.30 21.86 -14.64
N PHE A 441 104.42 20.73 -13.94
CA PHE A 441 105.44 20.52 -12.92
C PHE A 441 106.87 20.57 -13.48
N ILE A 442 107.09 20.05 -14.69
CA ILE A 442 108.39 20.15 -15.38
C ILE A 442 108.73 21.62 -15.69
N PHE A 443 107.77 22.39 -16.25
CA PHE A 443 107.99 23.81 -16.54
C PHE A 443 108.24 24.61 -15.27
N GLN A 444 107.49 24.35 -14.20
CA GLN A 444 107.71 24.94 -12.87
C GLN A 444 109.14 24.69 -12.37
N SER A 445 109.65 23.45 -12.45
CA SER A 445 111.03 23.15 -12.04
C SER A 445 112.05 23.87 -12.92
N TRP A 446 111.85 23.89 -14.24
CA TRP A 446 112.77 24.54 -15.18
C TRP A 446 112.82 26.06 -15.01
N ILE A 447 111.69 26.73 -14.82
CA ILE A 447 111.63 28.18 -14.61
C ILE A 447 112.34 28.57 -13.31
N ARG A 448 112.08 27.80 -12.23
CA ARG A 448 112.78 27.96 -10.96
C ARG A 448 114.30 27.85 -11.13
N GLU A 449 114.77 26.85 -11.87
CA GLU A 449 116.20 26.60 -12.09
C GLU A 449 116.88 27.59 -13.05
N LYS A 450 116.21 28.03 -14.12
CA LYS A 450 116.81 28.90 -15.15
C LYS A 450 116.70 30.38 -14.88
N PHE A 451 115.59 30.82 -14.28
CA PHE A 451 115.32 32.25 -14.05
C PHE A 451 115.40 32.63 -12.56
N ASN A 452 115.66 31.67 -11.66
CA ASN A 452 115.76 31.87 -10.21
C ASN A 452 114.54 32.61 -9.60
N MET A 453 113.35 32.29 -10.15
CA MET A 453 112.06 32.87 -9.77
C MET A 453 111.41 32.06 -8.64
N ASP A 454 110.71 32.74 -7.73
CA ASP A 454 109.93 32.10 -6.67
C ASP A 454 108.70 31.38 -7.24
N LEU A 455 108.48 30.15 -6.80
CA LEU A 455 107.47 29.27 -7.39
C LEU A 455 106.04 29.68 -6.99
N ASP A 456 105.86 30.17 -5.77
CA ASP A 456 104.53 30.59 -5.27
C ASP A 456 104.06 31.86 -5.99
N GLU A 457 104.97 32.81 -6.25
CA GLU A 457 104.66 33.99 -7.04
C GLU A 457 104.33 33.64 -8.51
N PHE A 458 105.10 32.73 -9.12
CA PHE A 458 104.84 32.24 -10.48
C PHE A 458 103.47 31.54 -10.58
N ASN A 459 103.16 30.64 -9.65
CA ASN A 459 101.90 29.91 -9.63
C ASN A 459 100.71 30.85 -9.45
N LYS A 460 100.84 31.85 -8.58
CA LYS A 460 99.81 32.89 -8.40
C LYS A 460 99.61 33.73 -9.65
N HIS A 461 100.67 34.06 -10.39
CA HIS A 461 100.56 34.83 -11.63
C HIS A 461 99.96 34.03 -12.79
N MET A 462 100.31 32.75 -12.91
CA MET A 462 99.81 31.84 -13.95
C MET A 462 98.46 31.19 -13.60
N GLY A 463 97.92 31.47 -12.41
CA GLY A 463 96.63 30.93 -11.95
C GLY A 463 96.66 29.42 -11.65
N ILE A 464 97.81 28.88 -11.26
CA ILE A 464 97.98 27.46 -10.92
C ILE A 464 97.55 27.25 -9.46
N PRO A 465 96.52 26.42 -9.18
CA PRO A 465 96.08 26.13 -7.82
C PRO A 465 97.14 25.42 -6.99
N ALA A 466 97.17 25.68 -5.67
CA ALA A 466 98.13 25.06 -4.75
C ALA A 466 97.84 23.57 -4.48
N ASP A 467 96.62 23.13 -4.76
CA ASP A 467 96.12 21.75 -4.62
C ASP A 467 96.13 20.99 -5.94
N LEU A 468 96.77 21.53 -6.99
CA LEU A 468 96.91 20.81 -8.26
C LEU A 468 97.75 19.54 -8.06
N ASP A 469 97.14 18.39 -8.33
CA ASP A 469 97.77 17.07 -8.30
C ASP A 469 97.29 16.23 -9.50
N SER A 470 97.95 15.10 -9.73
CA SER A 470 97.50 14.07 -10.64
C SER A 470 96.15 13.47 -10.21
N VAL A 471 95.31 13.12 -11.20
CA VAL A 471 93.92 12.66 -11.07
C VAL A 471 93.79 11.16 -11.29
#